data_AF-A0A4Q0RWF8-F1
#
_entry.id   AF-A0A4Q0RWF8-F1
#
_cell.length_a   1.000
_cell.length_b   1.000
_cell.length_c   1.000
_cell.angle_alpha   90.00
_cell.angle_beta   90.00
_cell.angle_gamma   90.00
#
_symmetry.space_group_name_H-M   'P 1'
#
loop_
_entity.id
_entity.type
_entity.pdbx_description
1 polymer ?
#
loop_
_entity_poly.entity_id
_entity_poly.type
_entity_poly.pdbx_seq_one_letter_code
_entity_poly.pdbx_strand_id
1 'polypeptide(L)'
;MRDGRYRYGVAQKLLNLVLKYHWCLGQISEPPHCPIDRIIIEKTHLRGRVNWTEIVDEDQYRAVIEAVRRKAEPESIARWELRNYRRRSSL
;
A
#
# COMPACT_ATOMS: atom_id res chain seq x y z
N MET A 1 -3.98 3.40 -18.53
CA MET A 1 -5.47 3.33 -18.41
C MET A 1 -5.90 1.92 -18.76
N ARG A 2 -6.92 1.37 -18.12
CA ARG A 2 -7.50 0.06 -18.50
C ARG A 2 -9.00 0.19 -18.43
N ASP A 3 -9.69 -0.16 -19.51
CA ASP A 3 -11.14 0.00 -19.69
C ASP A 3 -11.61 1.47 -19.59
N GLY A 4 -10.80 2.40 -20.11
CA GLY A 4 -11.09 3.83 -20.09
C GLY A 4 -10.96 4.51 -18.71
N ARG A 5 -10.60 3.76 -17.65
CA ARG A 5 -10.45 4.31 -16.29
C ARG A 5 -8.99 4.47 -15.88
N TYR A 6 -8.72 5.56 -15.16
CA TYR A 6 -7.47 5.74 -14.44
C TYR A 6 -7.41 4.76 -13.27
N ARG A 7 -6.29 4.05 -13.13
CA ARG A 7 -6.11 3.06 -12.07
C ARG A 7 -5.45 3.75 -10.88
N TYR A 8 -6.27 4.43 -10.10
CA TYR A 8 -5.85 5.21 -8.94
C TYR A 8 -4.96 4.40 -7.99
N GLY A 9 -5.35 3.15 -7.68
CA GLY A 9 -4.54 2.26 -6.83
C GLY A 9 -3.17 1.94 -7.42
N VAL A 10 -3.05 1.82 -8.75
CA VAL A 10 -1.76 1.58 -9.42
C VAL A 10 -0.84 2.79 -9.31
N ALA A 11 -1.38 3.99 -9.57
CA ALA A 11 -0.62 5.22 -9.45
C ALA A 11 -0.16 5.47 -8.01
N GLN A 12 -1.05 5.28 -7.04
CA GLN A 12 -0.71 5.40 -5.62
C GLN A 12 0.34 4.38 -5.21
N LYS A 13 0.28 3.13 -5.69
CA LYS A 13 1.33 2.14 -5.40
C LYS A 13 2.69 2.61 -5.93
N LEU A 14 2.74 3.11 -7.17
CA LEU A 14 4.00 3.59 -7.76
C LEU A 14 4.57 4.76 -6.98
N LEU A 15 3.76 5.77 -6.68
CA LEU A 15 4.17 6.92 -5.89
C LEU A 15 4.73 6.50 -4.52
N ASN A 16 4.00 5.66 -3.79
CA ASN A 16 4.43 5.21 -2.47
C ASN A 16 5.67 4.32 -2.52
N LEU A 17 5.90 3.59 -3.62
CA LEU A 17 7.12 2.81 -3.80
C LEU A 17 8.34 3.72 -3.98
N VAL A 18 8.19 4.81 -4.75
CA VAL A 18 9.23 5.83 -4.93
C VAL A 18 9.52 6.53 -3.60
N LEU A 19 8.49 6.94 -2.86
CA LEU A 19 8.65 7.55 -1.53
C LEU A 19 9.34 6.60 -0.54
N LYS A 20 8.91 5.32 -0.51
CA LYS A 20 9.57 4.28 0.29
C LYS A 20 11.05 4.17 -0.05
N TYR A 21 11.40 4.16 -1.33
CA TYR A 21 12.79 4.06 -1.78
C TYR A 21 13.62 5.26 -1.29
N HIS A 22 13.17 6.49 -1.51
CA HIS A 22 13.86 7.69 -1.04
C HIS A 22 13.96 7.75 0.49
N TRP A 23 12.93 7.28 1.21
CA TRP A 23 12.98 7.19 2.66
C TRP A 23 14.01 6.17 3.14
N CYS A 24 14.06 4.98 2.55
CA CYS A 24 15.08 3.96 2.85
C CYS A 24 16.51 4.44 2.56
N LEU A 25 16.68 5.36 1.61
CA LEU A 25 17.97 6.02 1.33
C LEU A 25 18.29 7.19 2.27
N GLY A 26 17.39 7.55 3.19
CA GLY A 26 17.56 8.70 4.09
C GLY A 26 17.42 10.06 3.40
N GLN A 27 16.84 10.10 2.20
CA GLN A 27 16.72 11.33 1.40
C GLN A 27 15.48 12.15 1.75
N ILE A 28 14.45 11.51 2.31
CA ILE A 28 13.23 12.16 2.78
C ILE A 28 12.84 11.63 4.16
N SER A 29 11.99 12.38 4.86
CA SER A 29 11.34 11.89 6.08
C SER A 29 10.41 10.71 5.79
N GLU A 30 10.01 10.02 6.85
CA GLU A 30 9.06 8.92 6.78
C GLU A 30 7.79 9.29 6.01
N PRO A 31 7.39 8.52 4.98
CA PRO A 31 6.23 8.84 4.17
C PRO A 31 4.94 8.59 4.97
N PRO A 32 3.90 9.41 4.75
CA PRO A 32 2.64 9.26 5.48
C PRO A 32 1.92 7.95 5.12
N HIS A 33 2.14 7.44 3.90
CA HIS A 33 1.53 6.24 3.34
C HIS A 33 2.58 5.18 2.97
N CYS A 34 2.11 4.00 2.56
CA CYS A 34 2.94 2.89 2.12
C CYS A 34 2.44 2.28 0.80
N PRO A 35 3.26 1.49 0.09
CA PRO A 35 2.82 0.79 -1.11
C PRO A 35 1.70 -0.20 -0.79
N ILE A 36 0.54 -0.02 -1.43
CA ILE A 36 -0.58 -0.96 -1.31
C ILE A 36 -0.46 -2.01 -2.41
N ASP A 37 -0.32 -3.27 -2.01
CA ASP A 37 -0.35 -4.42 -2.91
C ASP A 37 -1.09 -5.61 -2.29
N ARG A 38 -1.07 -6.74 -2.99
CA ARG A 38 -1.74 -7.96 -2.54
C ARG A 38 -1.19 -8.46 -1.20
N ILE A 39 0.12 -8.40 -0.95
CA ILE A 39 0.74 -8.87 0.30
C ILE A 39 0.23 -8.05 1.47
N ILE A 40 0.17 -6.73 1.30
CA ILE A 40 -0.29 -5.80 2.31
C ILE A 40 -1.80 -5.96 2.57
N ILE A 41 -2.62 -6.04 1.52
CA ILE A 41 -4.07 -6.28 1.67
C ILE A 41 -4.35 -7.62 2.35
N GLU A 42 -3.61 -8.68 2.03
CA GLU A 42 -3.76 -10.02 2.61
C GLU A 42 -3.57 -10.05 4.14
N LYS A 43 -2.92 -9.04 4.72
CA LYS A 43 -2.70 -8.91 6.17
C LYS A 43 -3.79 -8.13 6.91
N THR A 44 -4.75 -7.58 6.18
CA THR A 44 -5.89 -6.83 6.73
C THR A 44 -7.18 -7.65 6.65
N HIS A 45 -8.27 -7.12 7.21
CA HIS A 45 -9.61 -7.69 7.06
C HIS A 45 -10.15 -7.61 5.61
N LEU A 46 -9.46 -6.93 4.70
CA LEU A 46 -9.80 -6.82 3.28
C LEU A 46 -9.26 -7.98 2.44
N ARG A 47 -8.58 -8.96 3.05
CA ARG A 47 -8.07 -10.17 2.37
C ARG A 47 -9.17 -10.82 1.53
N GLY A 48 -8.92 -10.94 0.22
CA GLY A 48 -9.85 -11.56 -0.74
C GLY A 48 -11.06 -10.70 -1.11
N ARG A 49 -11.18 -9.48 -0.57
CA ARG A 49 -12.31 -8.56 -0.81
C ARG A 49 -11.96 -7.39 -1.71
N VAL A 50 -10.69 -7.00 -1.75
CA VAL A 50 -10.21 -5.85 -2.53
C VAL A 50 -9.08 -6.27 -3.46
N ASN A 51 -9.18 -5.89 -4.73
CA ASN A 51 -8.09 -5.94 -5.69
C ASN A 51 -7.51 -4.51 -5.88
N TRP A 52 -6.29 -4.28 -5.39
CA TRP A 52 -5.66 -2.95 -5.45
C TRP A 52 -5.50 -2.40 -6.87
N THR A 53 -5.40 -3.27 -7.88
CA THR A 53 -5.30 -2.85 -9.30
C THR A 53 -6.61 -2.35 -9.89
N GLU A 54 -7.73 -2.60 -9.19
CA GLU A 54 -9.09 -2.22 -9.59
C GLU A 54 -9.60 -0.96 -8.89
N ILE A 55 -8.83 -0.40 -7.96
CA ILE A 55 -9.15 0.87 -7.30
C ILE A 55 -9.03 2.01 -8.32
N VAL A 56 -10.13 2.74 -8.52
CA VAL A 56 -10.25 3.79 -9.56
C VAL A 56 -10.42 5.20 -9.00
N ASP A 57 -10.69 5.35 -7.71
CA ASP A 57 -10.91 6.63 -7.05
C ASP A 57 -10.20 6.74 -5.68
N GLU A 58 -10.21 7.96 -5.15
CA GLU A 58 -9.55 8.29 -3.89
C GLU A 58 -10.26 7.68 -2.67
N ASP A 59 -11.58 7.65 -2.65
CA ASP A 59 -12.35 7.16 -1.50
C ASP A 59 -12.11 5.68 -1.25
N GLN A 60 -12.12 4.88 -2.32
CA GLN A 60 -11.74 3.46 -2.28
C GLN A 60 -10.32 3.27 -1.74
N TYR A 61 -9.37 4.09 -2.21
CA TYR A 61 -7.99 4.02 -1.74
C TYR A 61 -7.87 4.41 -0.26
N ARG A 62 -8.54 5.48 0.18
CA ARG A 62 -8.55 5.92 1.58
C ARG A 62 -9.12 4.84 2.49
N ALA A 63 -10.20 4.16 2.09
CA ALA A 63 -10.76 3.05 2.86
C ALA A 63 -9.73 1.89 3.06
N VAL A 64 -8.92 1.60 2.04
CA VAL A 64 -7.82 0.62 2.16
C VAL A 64 -6.72 1.12 3.08
N ILE A 65 -6.35 2.40 3.00
CA ILE A 65 -5.36 3.02 3.89
C ILE A 65 -5.81 2.96 5.35
N GLU A 66 -7.07 3.26 5.66
CA GLU A 66 -7.60 3.13 7.03
C GLU A 66 -7.55 1.68 7.53
N ALA A 67 -7.85 0.70 6.67
CA ALA A 67 -7.74 -0.71 7.02
C ALA A 67 -6.30 -1.12 7.36
N VAL A 68 -5.32 -0.59 6.63
CA VAL A 68 -3.89 -0.81 6.90
C VAL A 68 -3.46 -0.06 8.15
N ARG A 69 -3.93 1.17 8.38
CA ARG A 69 -3.62 1.97 9.57
C ARG A 69 -4.06 1.26 10.84
N ARG A 70 -5.31 0.78 10.89
CA ARG A 70 -5.80 -0.03 12.02
C ARG A 70 -4.98 -1.30 12.27
N LYS A 71 -4.39 -1.88 11.22
CA LYS A 71 -3.55 -3.07 11.34
C LYS A 71 -2.12 -2.74 11.80
N ALA A 72 -1.65 -1.54 11.48
CA ALA A 72 -0.32 -1.05 11.80
C ALA A 72 -0.20 -0.55 13.25
N GLU A 73 -1.28 -0.09 13.86
CA GLU A 73 -1.22 0.43 15.23
C GLU A 73 -0.49 -0.51 16.22
N PRO A 74 0.41 0.03 17.07
CA PRO A 74 0.71 1.46 17.27
C PRO A 74 1.80 2.05 16.34
N GLU A 75 2.34 1.28 15.39
CA GLU A 75 3.34 1.78 14.45
C GLU A 75 2.69 2.51 13.25
N SER A 76 3.49 3.32 12.55
CA SER A 76 3.06 3.93 11.30
C SER A 76 2.88 2.88 10.20
N ILE A 77 2.02 3.18 9.22
CA ILE A 77 1.78 2.27 8.09
C ILE A 77 3.03 2.06 7.22
N ALA A 78 3.94 3.03 7.17
CA ALA A 78 5.20 2.92 6.44
C ALA A 78 6.18 1.94 7.13
N ARG A 79 6.32 2.01 8.46
CA ARG A 79 7.17 1.08 9.23
C ARG A 79 6.58 -0.32 9.26
N TRP A 80 5.28 -0.43 9.48
CA TRP A 80 4.58 -1.70 9.48
C TRP A 80 4.73 -2.40 8.13
N GLU A 81 4.58 -1.67 7.02
CA GLU A 81 4.77 -2.20 5.67
C GLU A 81 6.19 -2.75 5.47
N LEU A 82 7.24 -2.02 5.86
CA LEU A 82 8.62 -2.49 5.74
C LEU A 82 8.87 -3.84 6.42
N ARG A 83 8.29 -4.05 7.61
CA ARG A 83 8.44 -5.30 8.37
C ARG A 83 7.63 -6.45 7.78
N ASN A 84 6.50 -6.12 7.17
CA ASN A 84 5.52 -7.09 6.70
C ASN A 84 5.63 -7.41 5.21
N TYR A 85 6.30 -6.56 4.45
CA TYR A 85 6.65 -6.79 3.06
C TYR A 85 7.71 -7.89 2.97
N ARG A 86 7.23 -9.13 2.93
CA ARG A 86 8.06 -10.29 2.58
C ARG A 86 7.52 -10.86 1.28
N ARG A 87 8.38 -10.96 0.26
CA ARG A 87 8.09 -11.81 -0.89
C ARG A 87 7.83 -13.22 -0.36
N ARG A 88 6.81 -13.89 -0.88
CA ARG A 88 6.66 -15.34 -0.68
C ARG A 88 7.97 -15.97 -1.14
N SER A 89 8.74 -16.53 -0.22
CA SER A 89 9.86 -17.39 -0.58
C SER A 89 9.26 -18.63 -1.21
N SER A 90 9.62 -18.92 -2.45
CA SER A 90 9.39 -20.23 -3.04
C SER A 90 10.34 -21.20 -2.34
N LEU A 91 9.84 -21.86 -1.29
CA LEU A 91 10.34 -23.14 -0.80
C LEU A 91 9.32 -24.20 -1.21
#